data_AF-A0A7V2ADM1-F1
#
_entry.id   AF-A0A7V2ADM1-F1
#
_cell.length_a   1.000
_cell.length_b   1.000
_cell.length_c   1.000
_cell.angle_alpha   90.00
_cell.angle_beta   90.00
_cell.angle_gamma   90.00
#
_symmetry.space_group_name_H-M   'P 1'
#
loop_
_entity.id
_entity.type
_entity.pdbx_description
1 polymer ?
#
loop_
_entity_poly.entity_id
_entity_poly.type
_entity_poly.pdbx_seq_one_letter_code
_entity_poly.pdbx_strand_id
1 'polypeptide(L)' 'MHATEQDFAAARALTARKKLEILSGLILQAWELKEAWLRVRNPDQPEDEIRRRARRLVSGSPS' A
#
# COMPACT_ATOMS: atom_id res chain seq x y z
N MET A 1 1.35 -7.35 17.31
CA MET A 1 1.44 -8.57 16.48
C MET A 1 2.89 -8.67 16.03
N HIS A 2 3.70 -9.51 16.69
CA HIS A 2 5.10 -9.70 16.29
C HIS A 2 5.13 -10.74 15.18
N ALA A 3 5.62 -10.36 13.99
CA ALA A 3 5.99 -11.34 12.98
C ALA A 3 7.08 -12.23 13.59
N THR A 4 6.84 -13.54 13.60
CA THR A 4 7.75 -14.51 14.18
C THR A 4 8.95 -14.72 13.25
N GLU A 5 10.08 -15.19 13.76
CA GLU A 5 11.23 -15.56 12.91
C GLU A 5 10.84 -16.58 11.83
N GLN A 6 9.84 -17.41 12.12
CA GLN A 6 9.24 -18.38 11.20
C GLN A 6 8.53 -17.70 10.02
N ASP A 7 7.85 -16.56 10.23
CA ASP A 7 7.21 -15.79 9.16
C ASP A 7 8.25 -15.21 8.19
N PHE A 8 9.37 -14.72 8.72
CA PHE A 8 10.48 -14.22 7.90
C PHE A 8 11.19 -15.33 7.13
N ALA A 9 11.38 -16.51 7.74
CA ALA A 9 11.95 -17.67 7.06
C ALA A 9 11.05 -18.13 5.90
N ALA A 10 9.73 -18.20 6.13
CA ALA A 10 8.75 -18.52 5.10
C ALA A 10 8.76 -17.50 3.95
N ALA A 11 8.82 -16.20 4.28
CA ALA A 11 8.90 -15.13 3.28
C ALA A 11 10.18 -15.21 2.43
N ARG A 12 11.33 -15.60 3.01
CA ARG A 12 12.58 -15.78 2.26
C ARG A 12 12.50 -16.91 1.26
N ALA A 13 11.85 -18.01 1.62
CA ALA A 13 11.66 -19.20 0.78
C ALA A 13 10.71 -19.00 -0.41
N LEU A 14 9.94 -17.90 -0.44
CA LEU A 14 9.06 -17.59 -1.56
C LEU A 14 9.84 -17.34 -2.86
N THR A 15 9.26 -17.81 -3.96
CA THR A 15 9.77 -17.49 -5.31
C THR A 15 9.63 -16.00 -5.61
N ALA A 16 10.46 -15.49 -6.53
CA ALA A 16 10.38 -14.09 -6.96
C ALA A 16 8.98 -13.70 -7.45
N ARG A 17 8.32 -14.59 -8.21
CA ARG A 17 6.93 -14.39 -8.65
C ARG A 17 5.98 -14.23 -7.48
N LYS A 18 6.07 -15.09 -6.47
CA LYS A 18 5.17 -15.02 -5.32
C LYS A 18 5.41 -13.77 -4.47
N LYS A 19 6.68 -13.36 -4.33
CA LYS A 19 7.04 -12.09 -3.70
C LYS A 19 6.43 -10.91 -4.45
N LEU A 20 6.51 -10.89 -5.79
CA LEU A 20 5.92 -9.83 -6.60
C LEU A 20 4.39 -9.78 -6.43
N GLU A 21 3.69 -10.92 -6.49
CA GLU A 21 2.25 -11.00 -6.26
C GLU A 21 1.85 -10.38 -4.90
N ILE A 22 2.58 -10.72 -3.84
CA ILE A 22 2.34 -10.19 -2.49
C ILE A 22 2.60 -8.68 -2.46
N LEU A 23 3.73 -8.22 -2.98
CA LEU A 23 4.09 -6.79 -2.98
C LEU A 23 3.06 -5.96 -3.76
N SER A 24 2.60 -6.46 -4.92
CA SER A 24 1.55 -5.80 -5.70
C SER A 24 0.24 -5.70 -4.90
N GLY A 25 -0.15 -6.76 -4.20
CA GLY A 25 -1.32 -6.74 -3.33
C GLY A 25 -1.20 -5.74 -2.18
N LEU A 26 -0.04 -5.70 -1.52
CA LEU A 26 0.23 -4.76 -0.43
C LEU A 26 0.20 -3.29 -0.90
N ILE A 27 0.74 -3.00 -2.09
CA ILE A 27 0.68 -1.66 -2.68
C ILE A 27 -0.77 -1.24 -2.95
N LEU A 28 -1.59 -2.15 -3.49
CA LEU A 28 -3.00 -1.88 -3.74
C LEU A 28 -3.75 -1.56 -2.45
N GLN A 29 -3.58 -2.38 -1.41
CA GLN A 29 -4.17 -2.15 -0.09
C GLN A 29 -3.71 -0.82 0.53
N ALA A 30 -2.43 -0.46 0.35
CA ALA A 30 -1.90 0.81 0.82
C ALA A 30 -2.56 2.01 0.11
N TRP A 31 -2.82 1.92 -1.20
CA TRP A 31 -3.57 2.95 -1.93
C TRP A 31 -4.99 3.09 -1.41
N GLU A 32 -5.73 1.99 -1.28
CA GLU A 32 -7.11 2.00 -0.80
C GLU A 32 -7.23 2.61 0.60
N LEU A 33 -6.34 2.22 1.50
CA LEU A 33 -6.29 2.76 2.85
C LEU A 33 -5.98 4.26 2.83
N LYS A 34 -5.08 4.70 1.94
CA LYS A 34 -4.71 6.11 1.85
C LYS A 34 -5.82 6.97 1.27
N GLU A 35 -6.55 6.46 0.28
CA GLU A 35 -7.75 7.12 -0.24
C GLU A 35 -8.83 7.24 0.84
N ALA A 36 -9.11 6.18 1.59
CA ALA A 36 -10.08 6.21 2.68
C ALA A 36 -9.72 7.27 3.75
N TRP A 37 -8.44 7.34 4.14
CA TRP A 37 -7.96 8.37 5.05
C TRP A 37 -8.11 9.78 4.48
N LEU A 38 -7.87 9.98 3.19
CA LEU A 38 -8.02 11.28 2.53
C LEU A 38 -9.48 11.73 2.44
N ARG A 39 -10.41 10.81 2.15
CA ARG A 39 -11.86 11.07 2.16
C ARG A 39 -12.33 11.58 3.52
N VAL A 40 -11.89 10.92 4.59
CA VAL A 40 -12.24 11.33 5.97
C VAL A 40 -11.66 12.71 6.31
N ARG A 41 -10.44 13.01 5.85
CA ARG A 41 -9.76 14.29 6.12
C ARG A 41 -10.24 15.46 5.25
N ASN A 42 -10.70 15.21 4.03
CA ASN A 42 -11.04 16.22 3.03
C ASN A 42 -12.33 15.79 2.29
N PRO A 43 -13.49 15.82 2.96
CA PRO A 43 -14.74 15.28 2.40
C PRO A 43 -15.22 16.02 1.14
N ASP A 44 -14.84 17.29 0.99
CA ASP A 44 -15.23 18.12 -0.17
C ASP A 44 -14.24 18.01 -1.35
N GLN A 45 -13.15 17.26 -1.18
CA GLN A 45 -12.14 17.14 -2.24
C GLN A 45 -12.65 16.22 -3.36
N PRO A 46 -12.47 16.59 -4.64
CA PRO A 46 -12.83 15.73 -5.77
C PRO A 46 -12.14 14.37 -5.72
N GLU A 47 -12.88 13.34 -6.13
CA GLU A 47 -12.46 11.95 -5.96
C GLU A 47 -11.24 11.58 -6.83
N ASP A 48 -11.11 12.19 -8.00
CA ASP A 48 -9.94 12.08 -8.86
C ASP A 48 -8.69 12.70 -8.22
N GLU A 49 -8.85 13.78 -7.45
CA GLU A 49 -7.77 14.41 -6.72
C GLU A 49 -7.33 13.59 -5.51
N ILE A 50 -8.28 12.99 -4.78
CA ILE A 50 -8.01 12.04 -3.70
C ILE A 50 -7.16 10.87 -4.23
N ARG A 51 -7.57 10.25 -5.36
CA ARG A 51 -6.82 9.15 -6.00
C ARG A 51 -5.40 9.55 -6.40
N ARG A 52 -5.24 10.71 -7.06
CA ARG A 52 -3.91 11.22 -7.45
C ARG A 52 -3.02 11.44 -6.23
N ARG A 53 -3.58 12.02 -5.16
CA ARG A 53 -2.84 12.32 -3.93
C ARG A 53 -2.47 11.04 -3.17
N ALA A 54 -3.37 10.07 -3.07
CA ALA A 54 -3.09 8.76 -2.48
C ALA A 54 -1.92 8.06 -3.18
N ARG A 55 -1.91 8.05 -4.52
CA ARG A 55 -0.82 7.45 -5.30
C ARG A 55 0.53 8.10 -4.99
N ARG A 56 0.61 9.44 -5.01
CA ARG A 56 1.86 10.17 -4.68
C ARG A 56 2.38 9.85 -3.29
N LEU A 57 1.48 9.75 -2.30
CA LEU A 57 1.86 9.50 -0.91
C LEU A 57 2.35 8.06 -0.68
N VAL A 58 1.87 7.09 -1.43
CA VAL A 58 2.30 5.68 -1.32
C VAL A 58 3.53 5.39 -2.20
N SER A 59 3.66 6.02 -3.36
CA SER A 59 4.83 5.82 -4.23
C SER A 59 6.09 6.52 -3.73
N GLY A 60 5.97 7.38 -2.72
CA GLY A 60 7.11 8.08 -2.11
C GLY A 60 7.85 9.01 -3.07
N SER A 61 7.26 9.35 -4.22
CA SER A 61 7.89 10.24 -5.19
C SER A 61 8.01 11.63 -4.55
N PRO A 62 9.23 12.11 -4.26
CA PRO A 62 9.44 13.47 -3.81
C PRO A 62 9.06 14.41 -4.96
N SER A 63 8.43 15.53 -4.61
CA SER A 63 8.42 16.72 -5.46
C SER A 63 9.84 17.25 -5.63
#